data_AF-A0A1Z4JIH8-F1
#
_entry.id   AF-A0A1Z4JIH8-F1
#
_cell.length_a   1.000
_cell.length_b   1.000
_cell.length_c   1.000
_cell.angle_alpha   90.00
_cell.angle_beta   90.00
_cell.angle_gamma   90.00
#
_symmetry.space_group_name_H-M   'P 1'
#
loop_
_entity.id
_entity.type
_entity.pdbx_description
1 polymer ?
#
loop_
_entity_poly.entity_id
_entity_poly.type
_entity_poly.pdbx_seq_one_letter_code
_entity_poly.pdbx_strand_id
1 'polypeptide(L)'
;MNMVKNRISQSLTNQQVEALLSDSNYNQNVELSERYGGEVYQLQDKRILAITNGVCRSRIYPSIDIFTTSLIDLESEWQGDEKKPAFLPLKKARKLLERNSGWSQNQDLEEQARIKFSEIYEHDDGQILTFPSAQILKQPFSKLKGALLYSSLECYQAQYEFRSKHMLAGLLPQQNKFIEAIPKLCTKLGTQLAIPEQYLDKSEASLKHVEWAIKRHGKRNCLNSEVFPSLLAYIGEVICHETHISWKMNLREGEIWEPWLVASDGCKYEFFVDLYKQLDSEALQIRTTVECLIDAIRSNSRFDNLDYPSDDYQFLDGDDDDLGIGLD
;
A
#
# COMPACT_ATOMS: atom_id res chain seq x y z
N MET A 1 13.96 -17.22 13.09
CA MET A 1 15.27 -16.53 13.10
C MET A 1 14.98 -15.04 12.94
N ASN A 2 14.93 -14.34 14.08
CA ASN A 2 14.45 -12.97 14.20
C ASN A 2 15.51 -11.99 13.70
N MET A 3 15.24 -11.24 12.63
CA MET A 3 15.93 -9.98 12.35
C MET A 3 15.04 -8.83 12.77
N VAL A 4 15.18 -8.44 14.03
CA VAL A 4 14.84 -7.10 14.50
C VAL A 4 15.80 -6.15 13.78
N LYS A 5 15.29 -5.28 12.89
CA LYS A 5 16.07 -4.18 12.34
C LYS A 5 16.44 -3.25 13.49
N ASN A 6 17.71 -3.23 13.85
CA ASN A 6 18.28 -2.36 14.86
C ASN A 6 18.01 -0.89 14.53
N ARG A 7 17.25 -0.21 15.39
CA ARG A 7 17.32 1.24 15.55
C ARG A 7 18.63 1.56 16.25
N ILE A 8 19.54 2.25 15.59
CA ILE A 8 20.72 2.84 16.23
C ILE A 8 20.60 4.35 16.06
N SER A 9 19.99 5.01 17.03
CA SER A 9 20.28 6.42 17.30
C SER A 9 21.47 6.44 18.26
N GLN A 10 22.69 6.47 17.73
CA GLN A 10 23.87 6.74 18.54
C GLN A 10 24.19 8.22 18.42
N SER A 11 24.26 8.92 19.55
CA SER A 11 24.94 10.21 19.60
C SER A 11 26.42 9.95 19.35
N LEU A 12 26.91 10.35 18.19
CA LEU A 12 28.34 10.30 17.89
C LEU A 12 29.03 11.45 18.62
N THR A 13 30.20 11.20 19.21
CA THR A 13 31.05 12.26 19.73
C THR A 13 31.70 13.04 18.58
N ASN A 14 32.11 14.29 18.81
CA ASN A 14 32.81 15.10 17.79
C ASN A 14 34.00 14.35 17.18
N GLN A 15 34.72 13.55 17.97
CA GLN A 15 35.85 12.75 17.51
C GLN A 15 35.44 11.59 16.58
N GLN A 16 34.25 11.00 16.78
CA GLN A 16 33.70 9.98 15.88
C GLN A 16 33.17 10.60 14.58
N VAL A 17 32.67 11.83 14.64
CA VAL A 17 32.25 12.60 13.46
C VAL A 17 33.47 12.98 12.62
N GLU A 18 34.53 13.50 13.24
CA GLU A 18 35.79 13.80 12.56
C GLU A 18 36.41 12.55 11.94
N ALA A 19 36.41 11.42 12.66
CA ALA A 19 36.87 10.14 12.13
C ALA A 19 36.04 9.70 10.91
N LEU A 20 34.70 9.77 10.99
CA LEU A 20 33.82 9.46 9.86
C LEU A 20 34.12 10.35 8.65
N LEU A 21 34.24 11.66 8.86
CA LEU A 21 34.52 12.64 7.80
C LEU A 21 35.93 12.48 7.19
N SER A 22 36.89 11.96 7.95
CA SER A 22 38.26 11.72 7.48
C SER A 22 38.42 10.48 6.60
N ASP A 23 37.50 9.51 6.69
CA ASP A 23 37.66 8.17 6.12
C ASP A 23 36.89 7.95 4.81
N SER A 24 36.23 8.96 4.23
CA SER A 24 35.42 8.77 3.01
C SER A 24 35.31 9.99 2.08
N ASN A 25 35.04 9.71 0.81
CA ASN A 25 34.66 10.70 -0.21
C ASN A 25 33.23 11.19 0.03
N TYR A 26 33.05 12.18 0.90
CA TYR A 26 31.78 12.89 1.05
C TYR A 26 31.77 14.16 0.21
N ASN A 27 30.60 14.50 -0.34
CA ASN A 27 30.36 15.85 -0.84
C ASN A 27 29.43 16.55 0.14
N GLN A 28 29.89 17.68 0.69
CA GLN A 28 29.00 18.58 1.42
C GLN A 28 27.94 19.07 0.44
N ASN A 29 26.67 18.85 0.80
CA ASN A 29 25.55 19.34 0.03
C ASN A 29 25.26 20.77 0.50
N VAL A 30 25.86 21.74 -0.18
CA VAL A 30 25.78 23.17 0.17
C VAL A 30 24.34 23.66 0.15
N GLU A 31 23.55 23.25 -0.84
CA GLU A 31 22.13 23.63 -0.95
C GLU A 31 21.32 23.14 0.26
N LEU A 32 21.50 21.88 0.68
CA LEU A 32 20.82 21.35 1.87
C LEU A 32 21.36 21.98 3.17
N SER A 33 22.65 22.30 3.21
CA SER A 33 23.28 22.94 4.38
C SER A 33 22.73 24.36 4.60
N GLU A 34 22.61 25.16 3.53
CA GLU A 34 21.99 26.49 3.56
C GLU A 34 20.49 26.42 3.89
N ARG A 35 19.79 25.44 3.32
CA ARG A 35 18.33 25.29 3.49
C ARG A 35 17.93 24.84 4.91
N TYR A 36 18.77 24.08 5.60
CA TYR A 36 18.41 23.42 6.85
C TYR A 36 19.21 23.84 8.08
N GLY A 37 20.23 24.70 7.93
CA GLY A 37 21.00 25.24 9.05
C GLY A 37 21.87 24.17 9.72
N GLY A 38 23.06 23.93 9.16
CA GLY A 38 24.03 22.95 9.65
C GLY A 38 24.87 22.40 8.50
N GLU A 39 25.71 21.41 8.77
CA GLU A 39 26.52 20.74 7.75
C GLU A 39 25.81 19.46 7.29
N VAL A 40 25.43 19.39 6.02
CA VAL A 40 24.79 18.23 5.42
C VAL A 40 25.74 17.56 4.43
N TYR A 41 25.99 16.28 4.59
CA TYR A 41 26.85 15.48 3.72
C TYR A 41 26.07 14.36 3.07
N GLN A 42 26.33 14.13 1.79
CA GLN A 42 25.80 12.97 1.08
C GLN A 42 26.87 11.89 0.98
N LEU A 43 26.55 10.69 1.46
CA LEU A 43 27.38 9.51 1.37
C LEU A 43 27.24 8.84 -0.01
N GLN A 44 28.26 8.11 -0.42
CA GLN A 44 28.29 7.39 -1.71
C GLN A 44 27.14 6.37 -1.87
N ASP A 45 26.66 5.81 -0.76
CA ASP A 45 25.51 4.90 -0.73
C ASP A 45 24.16 5.63 -0.58
N LYS A 46 24.13 6.92 -0.92
CA LYS A 46 22.96 7.81 -0.86
C LYS A 46 22.43 8.07 0.54
N ARG A 47 23.14 7.69 1.60
CA ARG A 47 22.80 8.15 2.96
C ARG A 47 23.07 9.64 3.09
N ILE A 48 22.31 10.30 3.97
CA ILE A 48 22.53 11.70 4.32
C ILE A 48 23.00 11.75 5.77
N LEU A 49 24.11 12.45 6.02
CA LEU A 49 24.60 12.82 7.33
C LEU A 49 24.25 14.29 7.57
N ALA A 50 23.50 14.58 8.62
CA ALA A 50 23.25 15.96 9.02
C ALA A 50 23.90 16.21 10.39
N ILE A 51 24.70 17.28 10.46
CA ILE A 51 25.35 17.77 11.66
C ILE A 51 24.75 19.13 11.99
N THR A 52 24.10 19.22 13.14
CA THR A 52 23.40 20.44 13.58
C THR A 52 23.69 20.62 15.07
N ASN A 53 24.20 21.79 15.47
CA ASN A 53 24.53 22.10 16.88
C ASN A 53 25.40 21.03 17.58
N GLY A 54 26.34 20.41 16.87
CA GLY A 54 27.21 19.35 17.42
C GLY A 54 26.55 17.96 17.55
N VAL A 55 25.30 17.79 17.10
CA VAL A 55 24.60 16.51 17.07
C VAL A 55 24.63 15.94 15.65
N CYS A 56 25.22 14.76 15.51
CA CYS A 56 25.31 14.04 14.25
C CYS A 56 24.19 12.98 14.15
N ARG A 57 23.40 13.00 13.07
CA ARG A 57 22.38 12.00 12.77
C ARG A 57 22.55 11.48 11.34
N SER A 58 22.50 10.15 11.17
CA SER A 58 22.61 9.45 9.88
C SER A 58 21.26 8.84 9.52
N ARG A 59 20.76 9.06 8.29
CA ARG A 59 19.56 8.39 7.76
C ARG A 59 19.75 7.94 6.32
N ILE A 60 19.11 6.82 5.98
CA ILE A 60 19.01 6.32 4.61
C ILE A 60 17.71 6.88 4.02
N TYR A 61 17.82 7.74 3.00
CA TYR A 61 16.66 8.20 2.23
C TYR A 61 16.77 7.66 0.79
N PRO A 62 15.82 6.83 0.32
CA PRO A 62 15.87 6.29 -1.03
C PRO A 62 15.51 7.30 -2.14
N SER A 63 14.99 8.49 -1.81
CA SER A 63 14.79 9.59 -2.77
C SER A 63 14.77 10.97 -2.06
N ILE A 64 15.23 12.02 -2.77
CA ILE A 64 15.61 13.35 -2.22
C ILE A 64 14.46 14.37 -2.17
N ASP A 65 13.23 14.02 -2.56
CA ASP A 65 12.11 14.96 -2.52
C ASP A 65 11.30 14.93 -1.23
N ILE A 66 11.92 15.09 -0.05
CA ILE A 66 11.16 15.33 1.19
C ILE A 66 11.84 16.32 2.14
N PHE A 67 11.05 17.32 2.51
CA PHE A 67 11.29 18.41 3.46
C PHE A 67 11.84 17.94 4.80
N THR A 68 13.00 18.46 5.20
CA THR A 68 13.46 18.44 6.60
C THR A 68 13.53 19.86 7.16
N THR A 69 12.40 20.57 7.21
CA THR A 69 12.35 21.74 8.10
C THR A 69 12.29 21.24 9.55
N SER A 70 13.37 21.51 10.28
CA SER A 70 13.53 21.44 11.74
C SER A 70 12.76 20.37 12.52
N LEU A 71 13.33 19.16 12.58
CA LEU A 71 13.01 18.16 13.61
C LEU A 71 13.67 18.48 14.96
N ILE A 72 14.68 19.37 14.97
CA ILE A 72 15.57 19.61 16.11
C ILE A 72 15.02 20.70 17.04
N ASP A 73 14.29 21.67 16.50
CA ASP A 73 13.67 22.72 17.34
C ASP A 73 12.36 22.25 18.00
N LEU A 74 11.73 21.17 17.49
CA LEU A 74 10.44 20.69 17.99
C LEU A 74 10.56 19.61 19.08
N GLU A 75 11.62 18.77 19.08
CA GLU A 75 11.86 17.79 20.15
C GLU A 75 12.26 18.47 21.48
N SER A 76 12.85 19.66 21.44
CA SER A 76 13.23 20.42 22.64
C SER A 76 12.06 21.16 23.30
N GLU A 77 11.01 21.49 22.53
CA GLU A 77 9.76 22.10 23.04
C GLU A 77 8.80 21.09 23.70
N TRP A 78 8.97 19.79 23.42
CA TRP A 78 8.08 18.73 23.91
C TRP A 78 8.58 18.10 25.22
N GLN A 79 8.51 18.85 26.33
CA GLN A 79 8.86 18.40 27.69
C GLN A 79 7.66 18.33 28.66
N GLY A 80 6.49 17.86 28.21
CA GLY A 80 5.30 17.75 29.06
C GLY A 80 4.77 16.32 29.23
N ASP A 81 4.23 16.00 30.41
CA ASP A 81 3.45 14.79 30.76
C ASP A 81 2.10 14.69 30.00
N GLU A 82 2.09 14.99 28.71
CA GLU A 82 0.86 15.10 27.95
C GLU A 82 0.37 13.73 27.43
N LYS A 83 -0.93 13.50 27.59
CA LYS A 83 -1.59 12.26 27.15
C LYS A 83 -1.51 12.16 25.62
N LYS A 84 -1.11 10.98 25.12
CA LYS A 84 -1.09 10.67 23.70
C LYS A 84 -2.42 11.05 23.03
N PRO A 85 -2.40 11.61 21.81
CA PRO A 85 -3.60 11.96 21.07
C PRO A 85 -4.50 10.75 20.84
N ALA A 86 -5.81 10.97 20.81
CA ALA A 86 -6.79 9.92 20.59
C ALA A 86 -7.00 9.72 19.08
N PHE A 87 -6.85 8.47 18.61
CA PHE A 87 -7.14 8.10 17.22
C PHE A 87 -8.60 7.65 17.06
N LEU A 88 -9.25 8.12 16.00
CA LEU A 88 -10.57 7.63 15.57
C LEU A 88 -10.45 6.84 14.26
N PRO A 89 -11.24 5.77 14.07
CA PRO A 89 -11.41 5.18 12.75
C PRO A 89 -11.92 6.21 11.74
N LEU A 90 -11.35 6.24 10.53
CA LEU A 90 -11.71 7.18 9.44
C LEU A 90 -13.22 7.33 9.21
N LYS A 91 -13.96 6.21 9.20
CA LYS A 91 -15.42 6.20 9.02
C LYS A 91 -16.15 6.91 10.16
N LYS A 92 -15.64 6.84 11.39
CA LYS A 92 -16.20 7.58 12.54
C LYS A 92 -15.83 9.05 12.49
N ALA A 93 -14.62 9.40 12.07
CA ALA A 93 -14.19 10.78 11.90
C ALA A 93 -15.01 11.50 10.80
N ARG A 94 -15.25 10.87 9.65
CA ARG A 94 -16.14 11.42 8.61
C ARG A 94 -17.57 11.63 9.12
N LYS A 95 -18.14 10.64 9.81
CA LYS A 95 -19.46 10.78 10.46
C LYS A 95 -19.50 11.86 11.55
N LEU A 96 -18.36 12.16 12.19
CA LEU A 96 -18.26 13.23 13.18
C LEU A 96 -18.43 14.59 12.49
N LEU A 97 -17.75 14.80 11.36
CA LEU A 97 -17.85 16.01 10.54
C LEU A 97 -19.26 16.21 9.97
N GLU A 98 -19.91 15.13 9.52
CA GLU A 98 -21.29 15.19 8.98
C GLU A 98 -22.34 15.56 10.03
N ARG A 99 -22.11 15.19 11.30
CA ARG A 99 -23.13 15.29 12.37
C ARG A 99 -22.97 16.51 13.27
N ASN A 100 -21.76 17.02 13.44
CA ASN A 100 -21.47 18.15 14.33
C ASN A 100 -21.22 19.41 13.52
N SER A 101 -22.13 20.38 13.62
CA SER A 101 -22.04 21.67 12.93
C SER A 101 -20.90 22.57 13.39
N GLY A 102 -20.21 22.23 14.49
CA GLY A 102 -19.13 23.02 15.04
C GLY A 102 -17.77 22.76 14.39
N TRP A 103 -17.64 21.81 13.46
CA TRP A 103 -16.39 21.57 12.74
C TRP A 103 -16.36 22.40 11.45
N SER A 104 -15.28 23.15 11.26
CA SER A 104 -15.02 23.89 10.03
C SER A 104 -13.61 23.56 9.50
N GLN A 105 -13.46 23.51 8.19
CA GLN A 105 -12.13 23.31 7.59
C GLN A 105 -11.30 24.58 7.79
N ASN A 106 -10.09 24.45 8.31
CA ASN A 106 -9.22 25.57 8.60
C ASN A 106 -8.01 25.59 7.66
N GLN A 107 -8.17 26.27 6.52
CA GLN A 107 -7.14 26.42 5.49
C GLN A 107 -5.90 27.19 5.98
N ASP A 108 -6.08 28.16 6.88
CA ASP A 108 -4.97 28.92 7.45
C ASP A 108 -4.06 28.00 8.28
N LEU A 109 -4.64 27.05 9.02
CA LEU A 109 -3.86 26.04 9.74
C LEU A 109 -3.19 25.04 8.80
N GLU A 110 -3.83 24.67 7.69
CA GLU A 110 -3.21 23.83 6.64
C GLU A 110 -1.97 24.52 6.05
N GLU A 111 -2.08 25.80 5.72
CA GLU A 111 -0.99 26.61 5.18
C GLU A 111 0.12 26.84 6.22
N GLN A 112 -0.23 27.17 7.46
CA GLN A 112 0.73 27.37 8.55
C GLN A 112 1.47 26.08 8.93
N ALA A 113 0.78 24.94 8.90
CA ALA A 113 1.40 23.64 9.11
C ALA A 113 2.32 23.25 7.93
N ARG A 114 2.12 23.87 6.75
CA ARG A 114 2.81 23.53 5.49
C ARG A 114 2.64 22.06 5.09
N ILE A 115 1.54 21.44 5.50
CA ILE A 115 1.26 20.02 5.21
C ILE A 115 0.32 19.97 4.01
N LYS A 116 0.87 19.78 2.80
CA LYS A 116 0.11 19.75 1.53
C LYS A 116 -0.95 18.64 1.40
N PHE A 117 -1.03 17.70 2.36
CA PHE A 117 -1.76 16.44 2.20
C PHE A 117 -2.75 16.14 3.34
N SER A 118 -3.00 17.09 4.23
CA SER A 118 -3.90 16.89 5.36
C SER A 118 -5.01 17.94 5.37
N GLU A 119 -6.26 17.49 5.28
CA GLU A 119 -7.41 18.31 5.62
C GLU A 119 -7.38 18.53 7.14
N ILE A 120 -7.42 19.79 7.57
CA ILE A 120 -7.44 20.16 8.99
C ILE A 120 -8.80 20.78 9.28
N TYR A 121 -9.51 20.17 10.23
CA TYR A 121 -10.76 20.69 10.75
C TYR A 121 -10.55 21.21 12.16
N GLU A 122 -11.11 22.37 12.45
CA GLU A 122 -11.15 22.95 13.78
C GLU A 122 -12.60 22.97 14.27
N HIS A 123 -12.80 22.54 15.51
CA HIS A 123 -14.07 22.63 16.19
C HIS A 123 -14.17 23.95 16.96
N ASP A 124 -15.39 24.46 17.17
CA ASP A 124 -15.64 25.69 17.94
C ASP A 124 -15.06 25.69 19.37
N ASP A 125 -14.81 24.51 19.95
CA ASP A 125 -14.17 24.36 21.27
C ASP A 125 -12.63 24.32 21.21
N GLY A 126 -12.04 24.56 20.05
CA GLY A 126 -10.60 24.57 19.79
C GLY A 126 -9.98 23.19 19.57
N GLN A 127 -10.78 22.12 19.44
CA GLN A 127 -10.27 20.81 19.05
C GLN A 127 -9.87 20.79 17.57
N ILE A 128 -8.80 20.07 17.25
CA ILE A 128 -8.32 19.91 15.87
C ILE A 128 -8.47 18.45 15.45
N LEU A 129 -9.07 18.21 14.30
CA LEU A 129 -9.18 16.91 13.65
C LEU A 129 -8.37 16.95 12.36
N THR A 130 -7.43 16.03 12.22
CA THR A 130 -6.59 15.92 11.01
C THR A 130 -6.97 14.71 10.18
N PHE A 131 -6.91 14.85 8.85
CA PHE A 131 -7.02 13.73 7.91
C PHE A 131 -5.71 13.53 7.15
N PRO A 132 -5.43 12.30 6.69
CA PRO A 132 -6.21 11.06 6.82
C PRO A 132 -5.97 10.30 8.14
N SER A 133 -5.17 10.87 9.05
CA SER A 133 -4.84 10.30 10.37
C SER A 133 -6.06 10.07 11.27
N ALA A 134 -7.12 10.87 11.11
CA ALA A 134 -8.32 10.87 11.94
C ALA A 134 -8.02 11.02 13.44
N GLN A 135 -7.02 11.83 13.79
CA GLN A 135 -6.69 12.15 15.18
C GLN A 135 -7.41 13.40 15.67
N ILE A 136 -7.93 13.36 16.89
CA ILE A 136 -8.43 14.53 17.60
C ILE A 136 -7.37 15.03 18.58
N LEU A 137 -6.97 16.29 18.41
CA LEU A 137 -6.09 17.03 19.29
C LEU A 137 -6.94 18.01 20.11
N LYS A 138 -6.80 17.98 21.44
CA LYS A 138 -7.61 18.80 22.37
C LYS A 138 -6.92 20.09 22.80
N GLN A 139 -5.90 20.54 22.08
CA GLN A 139 -5.10 21.69 22.46
C GLN A 139 -5.23 22.82 21.45
N PRO A 140 -5.03 24.08 21.85
CA PRO A 140 -4.97 25.18 20.91
C PRO A 140 -3.78 25.03 19.95
N PHE A 141 -3.96 25.45 18.69
CA PHE A 141 -2.97 25.29 17.62
C PHE A 141 -1.58 25.84 17.97
N SER A 142 -1.52 26.93 18.74
CA SER A 142 -0.28 27.57 19.20
C SER A 142 0.64 26.64 20.00
N LYS A 143 0.10 25.57 20.60
CA LYS A 143 0.85 24.53 21.31
C LYS A 143 1.03 23.24 20.48
N LEU A 144 0.33 23.13 19.36
CA LEU A 144 0.24 21.90 18.57
C LEU A 144 1.17 21.87 17.37
N LYS A 145 1.93 22.94 17.07
CA LYS A 145 2.80 22.95 15.88
C LYS A 145 3.74 21.74 15.84
N GLY A 146 4.35 21.39 16.98
CA GLY A 146 5.15 20.17 17.12
C GLY A 146 4.34 18.87 17.05
N ALA A 147 3.19 18.81 17.71
CA ALA A 147 2.35 17.61 17.73
C ALA A 147 1.71 17.30 16.36
N LEU A 148 1.34 18.30 15.57
CA LEU A 148 0.80 18.18 14.21
C LEU A 148 1.89 17.76 13.21
N LEU A 149 3.10 18.31 13.33
CA LEU A 149 4.26 17.83 12.56
C LEU A 149 4.62 16.39 12.92
N TYR A 150 4.63 16.03 14.20
CA TYR A 150 4.94 14.65 14.62
C TYR A 150 3.87 13.67 14.14
N SER A 151 2.59 14.03 14.26
CA SER A 151 1.46 13.19 13.85
C SER A 151 1.36 13.06 12.33
N SER A 152 1.66 14.12 11.58
CA SER A 152 1.77 14.04 10.12
C SER A 152 2.97 13.22 9.68
N LEU A 153 4.10 13.27 10.40
CA LEU A 153 5.26 12.39 10.18
C LEU A 153 4.94 10.93 10.50
N GLU A 154 4.27 10.63 11.61
CA GLU A 154 3.84 9.27 11.95
C GLU A 154 2.81 8.75 10.95
N CYS A 155 1.87 9.58 10.51
CA CYS A 155 0.89 9.18 9.50
C CYS A 155 1.51 9.07 8.12
N TYR A 156 2.47 9.92 7.77
CA TYR A 156 3.25 9.79 6.55
C TYR A 156 4.12 8.54 6.60
N GLN A 157 4.78 8.24 7.72
CA GLN A 157 5.55 7.01 7.90
C GLN A 157 4.66 5.79 7.88
N ALA A 158 3.51 5.80 8.55
CA ALA A 158 2.55 4.71 8.52
C ALA A 158 1.96 4.54 7.11
N GLN A 159 1.64 5.63 6.41
CA GLN A 159 1.22 5.60 5.01
C GLN A 159 2.33 5.18 4.08
N TYR A 160 3.57 5.55 4.35
CA TYR A 160 4.74 5.16 3.56
C TYR A 160 5.06 3.69 3.82
N GLU A 161 5.00 3.20 5.06
CA GLU A 161 5.11 1.77 5.41
C GLU A 161 3.94 0.94 4.87
N PHE A 162 2.74 1.53 4.80
CA PHE A 162 1.56 0.91 4.20
C PHE A 162 1.63 0.93 2.66
N ARG A 163 2.06 2.04 2.04
CA ARG A 163 2.24 2.18 0.58
C ARG A 163 3.52 1.52 0.06
N SER A 164 4.52 1.29 0.91
CA SER A 164 5.78 0.62 0.54
C SER A 164 5.67 -0.90 0.61
N LYS A 165 4.63 -1.45 1.25
CA LYS A 165 4.36 -2.88 1.12
C LYS A 165 3.61 -3.13 -0.17
N HIS A 166 4.38 -3.54 -1.17
CA HIS A 166 3.85 -4.11 -2.40
C HIS A 166 2.75 -5.12 -2.09
N MET A 167 1.64 -5.10 -2.85
CA MET A 167 0.45 -5.92 -2.54
C MET A 167 0.72 -7.44 -2.51
N LEU A 168 1.71 -7.91 -3.27
CA LEU A 168 2.13 -9.32 -3.29
C LEU A 168 3.09 -9.70 -2.14
N ALA A 169 3.53 -8.73 -1.33
CA ALA A 169 4.49 -8.98 -0.24
C ALA A 169 3.90 -9.97 0.77
N GLY A 170 4.52 -11.14 0.87
CA GLY A 170 4.06 -12.23 1.73
C GLY A 170 2.91 -13.08 1.15
N LEU A 171 2.32 -12.70 0.01
CA LEU A 171 1.26 -13.50 -0.64
C LEU A 171 1.80 -14.58 -1.57
N LEU A 172 2.97 -14.37 -2.20
CA LEU A 172 3.57 -15.33 -3.14
C LEU A 172 4.82 -15.99 -2.56
N PRO A 173 4.69 -17.06 -1.74
CA PRO A 173 5.84 -17.74 -1.15
C PRO A 173 6.75 -18.41 -2.17
N GLN A 174 6.27 -18.72 -3.38
CA GLN A 174 7.03 -19.37 -4.43
C GLN A 174 8.05 -18.44 -5.11
N GLN A 175 7.86 -17.11 -5.01
CA GLN A 175 8.76 -16.11 -5.60
C GLN A 175 8.99 -16.39 -7.11
N ASN A 176 10.24 -16.37 -7.57
CA ASN A 176 10.61 -16.65 -8.97
C ASN A 176 10.21 -18.04 -9.48
N LYS A 177 9.86 -18.98 -8.60
CA LYS A 177 9.40 -20.34 -8.95
C LYS A 177 7.89 -20.46 -9.07
N PHE A 178 7.15 -19.35 -9.02
CA PHE A 178 5.68 -19.36 -9.11
C PHE A 178 5.20 -20.10 -10.37
N ILE A 179 5.78 -19.83 -11.54
CA ILE A 179 5.38 -20.46 -12.81
C ILE A 179 5.52 -21.98 -12.76
N GLU A 180 6.63 -22.50 -12.22
CA GLU A 180 6.86 -23.94 -12.05
C GLU A 180 5.82 -24.59 -11.11
N ALA A 181 5.25 -23.81 -10.19
CA ALA A 181 4.27 -24.25 -9.22
C ALA A 181 2.82 -24.21 -9.75
N ILE A 182 2.55 -23.52 -10.86
CA ILE A 182 1.19 -23.29 -11.38
C ILE A 182 0.35 -24.57 -11.49
N PRO A 183 0.83 -25.68 -12.08
CA PRO A 183 0.02 -26.90 -12.18
C PRO A 183 -0.45 -27.42 -10.81
N LYS A 184 0.45 -27.42 -9.82
CA LYS A 184 0.13 -27.84 -8.44
C LYS A 184 -0.80 -26.85 -7.75
N LEU A 185 -0.62 -25.55 -8.01
CA LEU A 185 -1.46 -24.48 -7.45
C LEU A 185 -2.90 -24.56 -7.99
N CYS A 186 -3.09 -24.87 -9.27
CA CYS A 186 -4.41 -25.07 -9.87
C CYS A 186 -5.14 -26.26 -9.23
N THR A 187 -4.47 -27.42 -9.08
CA THR A 187 -5.07 -28.58 -8.39
C THR A 187 -5.40 -28.27 -6.93
N LYS A 188 -4.54 -27.52 -6.23
CA LYS A 188 -4.78 -27.12 -4.84
C LYS A 188 -6.01 -26.23 -4.66
N LEU A 189 -6.34 -25.39 -5.65
CA LEU A 189 -7.47 -24.47 -5.55
C LEU A 189 -8.78 -25.20 -5.23
N GLY A 190 -9.03 -26.33 -5.91
CA GLY A 190 -10.23 -27.15 -5.69
C GLY A 190 -10.35 -27.62 -4.24
N THR A 191 -9.24 -28.05 -3.64
CA THR A 191 -9.23 -28.47 -2.23
C THR A 191 -9.41 -27.30 -1.25
N GLN A 192 -8.83 -26.13 -1.55
CA GLN A 192 -8.84 -24.97 -0.66
C GLN A 192 -10.21 -24.27 -0.63
N LEU A 193 -10.89 -24.23 -1.77
CA LEU A 193 -12.21 -23.60 -1.90
C LEU A 193 -13.36 -24.60 -1.99
N ALA A 194 -13.08 -25.90 -1.79
CA ALA A 194 -14.03 -27.00 -1.91
C ALA A 194 -14.79 -26.99 -3.25
N ILE A 195 -14.09 -26.72 -4.35
CA ILE A 195 -14.61 -26.78 -5.72
C ILE A 195 -14.27 -28.18 -6.28
N PRO A 196 -15.27 -28.96 -6.73
CA PRO A 196 -14.99 -30.24 -7.38
C PRO A 196 -14.13 -30.04 -8.64
N GLU A 197 -13.14 -30.91 -8.85
CA GLU A 197 -12.13 -30.78 -9.90
C GLU A 197 -12.72 -30.66 -11.31
N GLN A 198 -13.84 -31.35 -11.57
CA GLN A 198 -14.57 -31.28 -12.84
C GLN A 198 -15.10 -29.88 -13.21
N TYR A 199 -15.22 -28.97 -12.23
CA TYR A 199 -15.62 -27.58 -12.47
C TYR A 199 -14.42 -26.64 -12.64
N LEU A 200 -13.19 -27.16 -12.55
CA LEU A 200 -11.94 -26.41 -12.71
C LEU A 200 -11.24 -26.77 -14.05
N ASP A 201 -11.97 -26.67 -15.14
CA ASP A 201 -11.55 -27.09 -16.49
C ASP A 201 -10.75 -26.02 -17.27
N LYS A 202 -10.38 -24.92 -16.61
CA LYS A 202 -9.70 -23.75 -17.18
C LYS A 202 -10.49 -23.00 -18.27
N SER A 203 -11.78 -23.27 -18.43
CA SER A 203 -12.67 -22.47 -19.28
C SER A 203 -13.04 -21.15 -18.61
N GLU A 204 -13.46 -20.15 -19.38
CA GLU A 204 -14.05 -18.92 -18.84
C GLU A 204 -15.27 -19.20 -17.96
N ALA A 205 -16.12 -20.16 -18.35
CA ALA A 205 -17.31 -20.56 -17.61
C ALA A 205 -16.99 -21.08 -16.19
N SER A 206 -15.84 -21.74 -16.01
CA SER A 206 -15.38 -22.21 -14.70
C SER A 206 -15.21 -21.10 -13.66
N LEU A 207 -14.98 -19.85 -14.10
CA LEU A 207 -14.81 -18.71 -13.20
C LEU A 207 -16.08 -18.41 -12.40
N LYS A 208 -17.27 -18.79 -12.90
CA LYS A 208 -18.53 -18.70 -12.12
C LYS A 208 -18.45 -19.54 -10.84
N HIS A 209 -17.88 -20.75 -10.92
CA HIS A 209 -17.72 -21.63 -9.77
C HIS A 209 -16.66 -21.11 -8.79
N VAL A 210 -15.55 -20.58 -9.32
CA VAL A 210 -14.49 -19.95 -8.52
C VAL A 210 -15.04 -18.74 -7.76
N GLU A 211 -15.76 -17.85 -8.44
CA GLU A 211 -16.33 -16.65 -7.82
C GLU A 211 -17.34 -16.99 -6.72
N TRP A 212 -18.23 -17.96 -6.97
CA TRP A 212 -19.17 -18.46 -5.95
C TRP A 212 -18.44 -19.03 -4.74
N ALA A 213 -17.38 -19.81 -4.96
CA ALA A 213 -16.59 -20.39 -3.86
C ALA A 213 -15.84 -19.32 -3.06
N ILE A 214 -15.33 -18.26 -3.70
CA ILE A 214 -14.72 -17.11 -3.01
C ILE A 214 -15.77 -16.38 -2.15
N LYS A 215 -16.98 -16.14 -2.68
CA LYS A 215 -18.07 -15.50 -1.93
C LYS A 215 -18.41 -16.31 -0.68
N ARG A 216 -18.50 -17.64 -0.80
CA ARG A 216 -18.74 -18.55 0.33
C ARG A 216 -17.59 -18.60 1.33
N HIS A 217 -16.34 -18.63 0.86
CA HIS A 217 -15.15 -18.71 1.71
C HIS A 217 -14.86 -17.38 2.44
N GLY A 218 -15.28 -16.27 1.84
CA GLY A 218 -14.97 -14.91 2.28
C GLY A 218 -13.80 -14.34 1.49
N LYS A 219 -14.03 -13.19 0.84
CA LYS A 219 -13.06 -12.56 -0.08
C LYS A 219 -11.72 -12.25 0.58
N ARG A 220 -11.74 -11.61 1.75
CA ARG A 220 -10.54 -11.31 2.53
C ARG A 220 -9.83 -12.56 3.05
N ASN A 221 -10.55 -13.65 3.28
CA ASN A 221 -9.93 -14.92 3.65
C ASN A 221 -9.11 -15.48 2.48
N CYS A 222 -9.38 -15.09 1.24
CA CYS A 222 -8.58 -15.47 0.09
C CYS A 222 -7.28 -14.66 -0.05
N LEU A 223 -7.12 -13.52 0.65
CA LEU A 223 -5.91 -12.68 0.66
C LEU A 223 -4.87 -13.20 1.65
N ASN A 224 -4.45 -14.45 1.47
CA ASN A 224 -3.38 -15.06 2.26
C ASN A 224 -2.45 -15.91 1.38
N SER A 225 -1.28 -16.28 1.91
CA SER A 225 -0.24 -17.03 1.18
C SER A 225 -0.60 -18.47 0.81
N GLU A 226 -1.69 -19.01 1.34
CA GLU A 226 -2.16 -20.35 1.03
C GLU A 226 -3.11 -20.33 -0.17
N VAL A 227 -4.12 -19.44 -0.15
CA VAL A 227 -5.21 -19.42 -1.15
C VAL A 227 -4.89 -18.50 -2.33
N PHE A 228 -4.32 -17.33 -2.08
CA PHE A 228 -4.10 -16.31 -3.12
C PHE A 228 -3.24 -16.82 -4.29
N PRO A 229 -2.11 -17.55 -4.07
CA PRO A 229 -1.33 -18.09 -5.19
C PRO A 229 -2.12 -19.06 -6.06
N SER A 230 -2.98 -19.89 -5.46
CA SER A 230 -3.80 -20.86 -6.18
C SER A 230 -4.89 -20.21 -7.01
N LEU A 231 -5.54 -19.16 -6.46
CA LEU A 231 -6.48 -18.33 -7.22
C LEU A 231 -5.80 -17.63 -8.39
N LEU A 232 -4.67 -16.96 -8.12
CA LEU A 232 -3.92 -16.23 -9.13
C LEU A 232 -3.45 -17.17 -10.26
N ALA A 233 -2.92 -18.34 -9.91
CA ALA A 233 -2.48 -19.34 -10.88
C ALA A 233 -3.65 -19.82 -11.75
N TYR A 234 -4.79 -20.18 -11.14
CA TYR A 234 -5.92 -20.70 -11.90
C TYR A 234 -6.53 -19.66 -12.84
N ILE A 235 -6.76 -18.43 -12.35
CA ILE A 235 -7.33 -17.36 -13.17
C ILE A 235 -6.39 -17.01 -14.33
N GLY A 236 -5.09 -16.92 -14.08
CA GLY A 236 -4.13 -16.66 -15.17
C GLY A 236 -4.01 -17.83 -16.15
N GLU A 237 -4.20 -19.08 -15.72
CA GLU A 237 -4.30 -20.24 -16.63
C GLU A 237 -5.55 -20.20 -17.51
N VAL A 238 -6.68 -19.71 -17.00
CA VAL A 238 -7.89 -19.46 -17.82
C VAL A 238 -7.56 -18.41 -18.89
N ILE A 239 -6.93 -17.30 -18.53
CA ILE A 239 -6.55 -16.26 -19.49
C ILE A 239 -5.57 -16.81 -20.54
N CYS A 240 -4.52 -17.53 -20.11
CA CYS A 240 -3.54 -18.17 -21.01
C CYS A 240 -4.21 -19.16 -21.97
N HIS A 241 -5.16 -19.97 -21.48
CA HIS A 241 -5.91 -20.93 -22.29
C HIS A 241 -6.72 -20.22 -23.39
N GLU A 242 -7.41 -19.14 -23.03
CA GLU A 242 -8.33 -18.41 -23.93
C GLU A 242 -7.63 -17.47 -24.92
N THR A 243 -6.38 -17.09 -24.66
CA THR A 243 -5.66 -16.05 -25.44
C THR A 243 -4.30 -16.48 -25.98
N HIS A 244 -3.81 -17.66 -25.59
CA HIS A 244 -2.49 -18.19 -25.97
C HIS A 244 -1.29 -17.31 -25.56
N ILE A 245 -1.46 -16.45 -24.55
CA ILE A 245 -0.36 -15.69 -23.96
C ILE A 245 0.40 -16.56 -22.94
N SER A 246 1.54 -16.05 -22.46
CA SER A 246 2.46 -16.82 -21.60
C SER A 246 2.75 -16.12 -20.28
N TRP A 247 3.06 -16.90 -19.25
CA TRP A 247 3.52 -16.36 -17.98
C TRP A 247 4.97 -15.87 -18.04
N LYS A 248 5.25 -14.80 -17.29
CA LYS A 248 6.61 -14.32 -17.02
C LYS A 248 6.73 -13.78 -15.61
N MET A 249 7.81 -14.13 -14.91
CA MET A 249 8.16 -13.49 -13.64
C MET A 249 8.95 -12.20 -13.88
N ASN A 250 8.55 -11.12 -13.23
CA ASN A 250 9.23 -9.84 -13.26
C ASN A 250 9.71 -9.47 -11.85
N LEU A 251 10.96 -9.04 -11.70
CA LEU A 251 11.49 -8.58 -10.42
C LEU A 251 11.31 -7.07 -10.32
N ARG A 252 10.43 -6.62 -9.42
CA ARG A 252 10.18 -5.21 -9.16
C ARG A 252 11.10 -4.69 -8.06
N GLU A 253 11.78 -3.58 -8.36
CA GLU A 253 12.66 -2.86 -7.43
C GLU A 253 13.74 -3.74 -6.75
N GLY A 254 14.07 -4.89 -7.35
CA GLY A 254 15.05 -5.83 -6.81
C GLY A 254 14.56 -6.68 -5.63
N GLU A 255 13.31 -6.51 -5.17
CA GLU A 255 12.84 -7.13 -3.94
C GLU A 255 11.71 -8.15 -4.15
N ILE A 256 10.77 -7.87 -5.07
CA ILE A 256 9.51 -8.64 -5.15
C ILE A 256 9.27 -9.17 -6.55
N TRP A 257 8.97 -10.46 -6.63
CA TRP A 257 8.61 -11.13 -7.88
C TRP A 257 7.11 -10.99 -8.16
N GLU A 258 6.79 -10.45 -9.33
CA GLU A 258 5.44 -10.28 -9.86
C GLU A 258 5.20 -11.28 -11.00
N PRO A 259 4.03 -11.96 -11.04
CA PRO A 259 3.67 -12.83 -12.14
C PRO A 259 2.86 -12.06 -13.18
N TRP A 260 3.46 -11.85 -14.34
CA TRP A 260 2.87 -11.12 -15.47
C TRP A 260 2.41 -12.11 -16.54
N LEU A 261 1.35 -11.74 -17.25
CA LEU A 261 0.97 -12.40 -18.51
C LEU A 261 1.55 -11.59 -19.67
N VAL A 262 2.14 -12.26 -20.66
CA VAL A 262 2.90 -11.64 -21.75
C VAL A 262 2.44 -12.21 -23.09
N ALA A 263 1.92 -11.33 -23.93
CA ALA A 263 1.51 -11.65 -25.30
C ALA A 263 2.72 -11.78 -26.24
N SER A 264 2.49 -12.31 -27.44
CA SER A 264 3.54 -12.57 -28.44
C SER A 264 4.20 -11.29 -28.98
N ASP A 265 3.51 -10.16 -28.94
CA ASP A 265 4.01 -8.83 -29.29
C ASP A 265 4.81 -8.15 -28.15
N GLY A 266 4.89 -8.80 -26.98
CA GLY A 266 5.57 -8.29 -25.79
C GLY A 266 4.73 -7.39 -24.89
N CYS A 267 3.44 -7.14 -25.22
CA CYS A 267 2.49 -6.52 -24.32
C CYS A 267 2.40 -7.33 -23.02
N LYS A 268 2.41 -6.64 -21.88
CA LYS A 268 2.41 -7.26 -20.55
C LYS A 268 1.17 -6.84 -19.76
N TYR A 269 0.57 -7.79 -19.06
CA TYR A 269 -0.67 -7.61 -18.30
C TYR A 269 -0.45 -8.00 -16.83
N GLU A 270 -0.73 -7.06 -15.92
CA GLU A 270 -0.56 -7.19 -14.46
C GLU A 270 -1.89 -7.52 -13.75
N PHE A 271 -2.64 -8.51 -14.27
CA PHE A 271 -4.00 -8.82 -13.78
C PHE A 271 -4.08 -9.17 -12.28
N PHE A 272 -2.95 -9.52 -11.64
CA PHE A 272 -2.88 -9.74 -10.19
C PHE A 272 -3.30 -8.50 -9.39
N VAL A 273 -3.10 -7.29 -9.96
CA VAL A 273 -3.52 -6.02 -9.36
C VAL A 273 -5.05 -5.97 -9.25
N ASP A 274 -5.75 -6.30 -10.33
CA ASP A 274 -7.21 -6.28 -10.37
C ASP A 274 -7.80 -7.38 -9.50
N LEU A 275 -7.20 -8.58 -9.51
CA LEU A 275 -7.59 -9.65 -8.60
C LEU A 275 -7.45 -9.24 -7.13
N TYR A 276 -6.31 -8.64 -6.74
CA TYR A 276 -6.10 -8.17 -5.37
C TYR A 276 -7.16 -7.12 -4.97
N LYS A 277 -7.39 -6.11 -5.82
CA LYS A 277 -8.38 -5.05 -5.57
C LYS A 277 -9.78 -5.63 -5.35
N GLN A 278 -10.20 -6.60 -6.16
CA GLN A 278 -11.53 -7.21 -6.04
C GLN A 278 -11.70 -8.04 -4.76
N LEU A 279 -10.63 -8.67 -4.29
CA LEU A 279 -10.66 -9.42 -3.03
C LEU A 279 -10.67 -8.48 -1.80
N ASP A 280 -10.14 -7.25 -1.94
CA ASP A 280 -10.11 -6.24 -0.86
C ASP A 280 -11.31 -5.28 -0.87
N SER A 281 -12.01 -5.13 -2.00
CA SER A 281 -13.17 -4.25 -2.18
C SER A 281 -14.50 -4.87 -1.70
N GLU A 282 -15.64 -4.21 -1.93
CA GLU A 282 -16.98 -4.73 -1.62
C GLU A 282 -17.57 -5.59 -2.76
N ALA A 283 -17.39 -5.20 -4.02
CA ALA A 283 -17.85 -5.96 -5.18
C ALA A 283 -16.86 -7.08 -5.58
N LEU A 284 -17.36 -8.21 -6.08
CA LEU A 284 -16.55 -9.30 -6.65
C LEU A 284 -17.11 -9.63 -8.03
N GLN A 285 -16.30 -9.41 -9.06
CA GLN A 285 -16.67 -9.54 -10.47
C GLN A 285 -15.49 -10.15 -11.27
N ILE A 286 -14.95 -11.25 -10.76
CA ILE A 286 -13.73 -11.85 -11.31
C ILE A 286 -13.99 -12.29 -12.74
N ARG A 287 -15.14 -12.93 -12.98
CA ARG A 287 -15.51 -13.38 -14.32
C ARG A 287 -15.54 -12.23 -15.31
N THR A 288 -16.27 -11.15 -15.01
CA THR A 288 -16.40 -9.98 -15.89
C THR A 288 -15.06 -9.30 -16.15
N THR A 289 -14.23 -9.13 -15.12
CA THR A 289 -12.89 -8.54 -15.30
C THR A 289 -12.01 -9.41 -16.21
N VAL A 290 -12.08 -10.73 -16.06
CA VAL A 290 -11.31 -11.66 -16.90
C VAL A 290 -11.84 -11.68 -18.33
N GLU A 291 -13.16 -11.65 -18.54
CA GLU A 291 -13.81 -11.52 -19.85
C GLU A 291 -13.31 -10.25 -20.57
N CYS A 292 -13.38 -9.09 -19.91
CA CYS A 292 -12.88 -7.84 -20.48
C CYS A 292 -11.38 -7.89 -20.82
N LEU A 293 -10.57 -8.56 -19.99
CA LEU A 293 -9.15 -8.76 -20.26
C LEU A 293 -8.90 -9.66 -21.47
N ILE A 294 -9.61 -10.78 -21.57
CA ILE A 294 -9.54 -11.68 -22.71
C ILE A 294 -9.91 -10.94 -24.00
N ASP A 295 -11.00 -10.17 -23.99
CA ASP A 295 -11.45 -9.40 -25.16
C ASP A 295 -10.46 -8.30 -25.56
N ALA A 296 -9.86 -7.62 -24.59
CA ALA A 296 -8.83 -6.62 -24.85
C ALA A 296 -7.58 -7.23 -25.48
N ILE A 297 -7.12 -8.38 -24.96
CA ILE A 297 -5.99 -9.13 -25.52
C ILE A 297 -6.31 -9.58 -26.95
N ARG A 298 -7.50 -10.16 -27.19
CA ARG A 298 -7.94 -10.64 -28.52
C ARG A 298 -8.04 -9.52 -29.56
N SER A 299 -8.51 -8.35 -29.14
CA SER A 299 -8.63 -7.18 -30.01
C SER A 299 -7.30 -6.45 -30.25
N ASN A 300 -6.21 -6.88 -29.59
CA ASN A 300 -4.92 -6.19 -29.55
C ASN A 300 -5.08 -4.70 -29.15
N SER A 301 -6.10 -4.41 -28.34
CA SER A 301 -6.34 -3.07 -27.81
C SER A 301 -5.52 -2.93 -26.52
N ARG A 302 -4.88 -1.77 -26.34
CA ARG A 302 -4.17 -1.51 -25.09
C ARG A 302 -5.18 -1.39 -23.96
N PHE A 303 -4.91 -2.12 -22.88
CA PHE A 303 -5.76 -2.19 -21.69
C PHE A 303 -5.93 -0.83 -20.99
N ASP A 304 -4.99 0.09 -21.19
CA ASP A 304 -4.95 1.43 -20.57
C ASP A 304 -6.19 2.32 -20.87
N ASN A 305 -7.04 1.92 -21.83
CA ASN A 305 -8.23 2.67 -22.26
C ASN A 305 -9.58 2.03 -21.89
N LEU A 306 -9.60 0.99 -21.06
CA LEU A 306 -10.88 0.43 -20.61
C LEU A 306 -11.49 1.30 -19.52
N ASP A 307 -12.49 2.08 -19.91
CA ASP A 307 -13.49 2.60 -18.98
C ASP A 307 -14.21 1.39 -18.38
N TYR A 308 -13.77 0.97 -17.20
CA TYR A 308 -14.53 0.00 -16.42
C TYR A 308 -15.95 0.56 -16.25
N PRO A 309 -16.99 -0.18 -16.65
CA PRO A 309 -18.36 0.27 -16.42
C PRO A 309 -18.50 0.57 -14.93
N SER A 310 -18.82 1.81 -14.59
CA SER A 310 -19.03 2.25 -13.22
C SER A 310 -20.06 1.34 -12.53
N ASP A 311 -19.96 1.22 -11.21
CA ASP A 311 -20.67 0.30 -10.29
C ASP A 311 -22.23 0.24 -10.37
N ASP A 312 -22.85 0.74 -11.45
CA ASP A 312 -24.30 0.80 -11.68
C ASP A 312 -24.92 -0.50 -12.22
N TYR A 313 -24.22 -1.63 -12.16
CA TYR A 313 -24.87 -2.92 -12.39
C TYR A 313 -25.78 -3.26 -11.21
N GLN A 314 -27.04 -2.87 -11.35
CA GLN A 314 -28.13 -3.36 -10.51
C GLN A 314 -28.11 -4.89 -10.58
N PHE A 315 -27.93 -5.52 -9.42
CA PHE A 315 -28.13 -6.95 -9.22
C PHE A 315 -29.51 -7.30 -9.80
N LEU A 316 -29.53 -8.05 -10.89
CA LEU A 316 -30.67 -8.90 -11.15
C LEU A 316 -30.58 -9.97 -10.08
N ASP A 317 -31.40 -9.82 -9.04
CA ASP A 317 -31.82 -10.92 -8.17
C ASP A 317 -32.49 -11.95 -9.08
N GLY A 318 -31.67 -12.74 -9.76
CA GLY A 318 -32.12 -13.96 -10.42
C GLY A 318 -32.43 -14.93 -9.31
N ASP A 319 -33.70 -15.30 -9.21
CA ASP A 319 -34.18 -16.36 -8.34
C ASP A 319 -33.29 -17.61 -8.51
N ASP A 320 -32.37 -17.81 -7.57
CA ASP A 320 -31.56 -19.03 -7.38
C ASP A 320 -32.46 -20.14 -6.80
N ASP A 321 -33.59 -20.39 -7.44
CA ASP A 321 -34.35 -21.62 -7.27
C ASP A 321 -33.79 -22.65 -8.26
N ASP A 322 -33.42 -23.81 -7.72
CA ASP A 322 -33.19 -25.06 -8.43
C ASP A 322 -31.75 -25.37 -8.92
N LEU A 323 -30.83 -25.48 -7.96
CA LEU A 323 -29.78 -26.50 -8.04
C LEU A 323 -30.07 -27.59 -7.00
N GLY A 324 -31.08 -28.41 -7.29
CA GLY A 324 -31.34 -29.67 -6.60
C GLY A 324 -30.12 -30.60 -6.68
N ILE A 325 -29.26 -30.54 -5.67
CA ILE A 325 -28.27 -31.58 -5.42
C ILE A 325 -29.02 -32.68 -4.66
N GLY A 326 -29.54 -33.65 -5.40
CA GLY A 326 -30.00 -34.92 -4.84
C GLY A 326 -28.82 -35.62 -4.17
N LEU A 327 -28.87 -35.70 -2.84
CA LEU A 327 -28.05 -36.63 -2.08
C LEU A 327 -28.84 -37.94 -2.01
N ASP A 328 -28.47 -38.90 -2.85
CA ASP A 328 -28.71 -40.32 -2.59
C ASP A 328 -27.54 -40.93 -1.82
#